data_AF-A0A2P6PPB6-F1
#
_entry.id   AF-A0A2P6PPB6-F1
#
_cell.length_a   1.000
_cell.length_b   1.000
_cell.length_c   1.000
_cell.angle_alpha   90.00
_cell.angle_beta   90.00
_cell.angle_gamma   90.00
#
_symmetry.space_group_name_H-M   'P 1'
#
loop_
_entity.id
_entity.type
_entity.pdbx_description
1 polymer ?
#
loop_
_entity_poly.entity_id
_entity_poly.type
_entity_poly.pdbx_seq_one_letter_code
_entity_poly.pdbx_strand_id
1 'polypeptide(L)'
;MSANGGNKLIVVWDPDHWVPSDKTVSKKFTSKIGITIRGYAPVCYGGWSKIKPDTKRKLREKLETLFEVDLHHPKVLAYVDGIMATAYTQFKWRLHNHYKENGTYERARAKLPDPDLWNSRPLEHWHWLCDNLYSNEGYMEVCATNAQNRDKQESTHRGGAMPFIQHALQAAKEGGKPVSFIDNYENMYQDAEHKWVSEAKRVRHIRENEAEEGRYQGKAH
;
A
#
# COMPACT_ATOMS: atom_id res chain seq x y z
N MET A 1 17.65 -12.93 -13.77
CA MET A 1 18.82 -12.09 -13.39
C MET A 1 18.95 -12.10 -11.88
N SER A 2 19.91 -12.86 -11.35
CA SER A 2 20.11 -13.07 -9.92
C SER A 2 21.03 -11.98 -9.36
N ALA A 3 20.49 -10.80 -9.09
CA ALA A 3 21.25 -9.73 -8.46
C ALA A 3 21.29 -9.94 -6.93
N ASN A 4 22.26 -10.76 -6.47
CA ASN A 4 22.89 -10.73 -5.13
C ASN A 4 23.73 -12.00 -4.81
N GLY A 5 24.44 -12.58 -5.78
CA GLY A 5 25.44 -13.64 -5.48
C GLY A 5 24.91 -14.89 -4.73
N GLY A 6 23.60 -15.15 -4.77
CA GLY A 6 22.95 -16.23 -4.03
C GLY A 6 22.56 -15.93 -2.58
N ASN A 7 23.00 -14.79 -2.00
CA ASN A 7 22.67 -14.42 -0.62
C ASN A 7 21.36 -13.62 -0.54
N LYS A 8 20.46 -14.08 0.33
CA LYS A 8 19.19 -13.38 0.61
C LYS A 8 19.46 -12.07 1.36
N LEU A 9 18.62 -11.07 1.12
CA LEU A 9 18.67 -9.81 1.86
C LEU A 9 17.99 -9.97 3.22
N ILE A 10 18.71 -9.71 4.30
CA ILE A 10 18.15 -9.74 5.66
C ILE A 10 17.22 -8.54 5.85
N VAL A 11 15.98 -8.81 6.25
CA VAL A 11 15.01 -7.77 6.63
C VAL A 11 15.12 -7.55 8.13
N VAL A 12 15.86 -6.53 8.53
CA VAL A 12 15.94 -6.08 9.92
C VAL A 12 14.70 -5.24 10.23
N TRP A 13 14.00 -5.58 11.32
CA TRP A 13 12.78 -4.91 11.74
C TRP A 13 13.07 -3.91 12.84
N ASP A 14 12.42 -2.75 12.77
CA ASP A 14 12.35 -1.81 13.87
C ASP A 14 11.53 -2.45 15.02
N PRO A 15 12.06 -2.50 16.26
CA PRO A 15 11.42 -3.25 17.35
C PRO A 15 10.12 -2.62 17.86
N ASP A 16 9.97 -1.30 17.70
CA ASP A 16 8.81 -0.57 18.19
C ASP A 16 7.71 -0.52 17.13
N HIS A 17 8.11 -0.30 15.88
CA HIS A 17 7.18 -0.02 14.78
C HIS A 17 6.92 -1.20 13.86
N TRP A 18 7.76 -2.25 13.89
CA TRP A 18 7.62 -3.44 13.05
C TRP A 18 7.56 -3.13 11.56
N VAL A 19 8.43 -2.22 11.13
CA VAL A 19 8.72 -1.91 9.73
C VAL A 19 10.20 -2.20 9.43
N PRO A 20 10.60 -2.46 8.17
CA PRO A 20 12.00 -2.61 7.83
C PRO A 20 12.80 -1.36 8.20
N SER A 21 13.85 -1.52 9.00
CA SER A 21 14.64 -0.39 9.52
C SER A 21 15.50 0.26 8.43
N ASP A 22 16.04 -0.54 7.50
CA ASP A 22 16.80 -0.04 6.36
C ASP A 22 15.89 0.39 5.20
N LYS A 23 16.02 1.66 4.78
CA LYS A 23 15.25 2.27 3.69
C LYS A 23 15.45 1.58 2.34
N THR A 24 16.65 1.08 2.04
CA THR A 24 16.95 0.43 0.76
C THR A 24 16.35 -0.98 0.71
N VAL A 25 16.50 -1.75 1.80
CA VAL A 25 15.86 -3.06 1.97
C VAL A 25 14.34 -2.91 1.95
N SER A 26 13.78 -1.93 2.66
CA SER A 26 12.35 -1.60 2.69
C SER A 26 11.77 -1.39 1.27
N LYS A 27 12.45 -0.59 0.44
CA LYS A 27 12.07 -0.35 -0.97
C LYS A 27 12.12 -1.62 -1.81
N LYS A 28 13.19 -2.42 -1.69
CA LYS A 28 13.32 -3.68 -2.43
C LYS A 28 12.25 -4.69 -2.01
N PHE A 29 11.97 -4.77 -0.71
CA PHE A 29 11.02 -5.70 -0.12
C PHE A 29 9.58 -5.38 -0.57
N THR A 30 9.14 -4.13 -0.40
CA THR A 30 7.83 -3.65 -0.87
C THR A 30 7.65 -3.81 -2.38
N SER A 31 8.70 -3.53 -3.17
CA SER A 31 8.68 -3.75 -4.63
C SER A 31 8.49 -5.23 -4.99
N LYS A 32 9.23 -6.14 -4.34
CA LYS A 32 9.07 -7.59 -4.53
C LYS A 32 7.67 -8.07 -4.14
N ILE A 33 7.09 -7.55 -3.05
CA ILE A 33 5.70 -7.84 -2.68
C ILE A 33 4.76 -7.46 -3.84
N GLY A 34 4.89 -6.23 -4.37
CA GLY A 34 4.08 -5.77 -5.50
C GLY A 34 4.22 -6.64 -6.75
N ILE A 35 5.45 -7.03 -7.11
CA ILE A 35 5.73 -7.95 -8.23
C ILE A 35 5.08 -9.31 -7.98
N THR A 36 5.19 -9.83 -6.75
CA THR A 36 4.64 -11.13 -6.38
C THR A 36 3.11 -11.14 -6.50
N ILE A 37 2.45 -10.09 -6.04
CA ILE A 37 1.00 -9.98 -6.15
C ILE A 37 0.55 -9.89 -7.62
N ARG A 38 1.14 -8.99 -8.42
CA ARG A 38 0.78 -8.85 -9.84
C ARG A 38 1.09 -10.11 -10.65
N GLY A 39 2.16 -10.82 -10.31
CA GLY A 39 2.58 -12.03 -11.01
C GLY A 39 1.74 -13.25 -10.67
N TYR A 40 1.40 -13.45 -9.39
CA TYR A 40 0.96 -14.76 -8.90
C TYR A 40 -0.36 -14.75 -8.14
N ALA A 41 -0.91 -13.60 -7.74
CA ALA A 41 -2.17 -13.59 -7.01
C ALA A 41 -3.33 -14.06 -7.92
N PRO A 42 -4.27 -14.86 -7.39
CA PRO A 42 -5.47 -15.23 -8.14
C PRO A 42 -6.36 -14.00 -8.33
N VAL A 43 -6.96 -13.86 -9.51
CA VAL A 43 -7.78 -12.69 -9.85
C VAL A 43 -9.27 -12.91 -9.61
N CYS A 44 -9.72 -14.16 -9.59
CA CYS A 44 -11.12 -14.59 -9.49
C CYS A 44 -11.69 -14.47 -8.06
N TYR A 45 -11.42 -13.34 -7.42
CA TYR A 45 -11.88 -12.98 -6.07
C TYR A 45 -12.27 -11.51 -6.05
N GLY A 46 -13.32 -11.19 -5.29
CA GLY A 46 -13.79 -9.80 -5.12
C GLY A 46 -12.82 -8.90 -4.36
N GLY A 47 -11.95 -9.47 -3.51
CA GLY A 47 -10.98 -8.71 -2.72
C GLY A 47 -9.97 -9.59 -2.01
N TRP A 48 -8.90 -8.97 -1.47
CA TRP A 48 -7.83 -9.69 -0.77
C TRP A 48 -8.35 -10.51 0.41
N SER A 49 -9.33 -10.02 1.16
CA SER A 49 -9.94 -10.71 2.30
C SER A 49 -10.63 -12.03 1.94
N LYS A 50 -11.03 -12.22 0.68
CA LYS A 50 -11.73 -13.42 0.20
C LYS A 50 -10.78 -14.53 -0.26
N ILE A 51 -9.49 -14.22 -0.42
CA ILE A 51 -8.49 -15.22 -0.83
C ILE A 51 -8.21 -16.16 0.35
N LYS A 52 -8.19 -17.47 0.07
CA LYS A 52 -7.93 -18.50 1.08
C LYS A 52 -6.58 -18.27 1.78
N PRO A 53 -6.49 -18.49 3.11
CA PRO A 53 -5.24 -18.31 3.86
C PRO A 53 -4.05 -19.08 3.28
N ASP A 54 -4.28 -20.30 2.79
CA ASP A 54 -3.27 -21.15 2.15
C ASP A 54 -2.64 -20.50 0.92
N THR A 55 -3.47 -19.90 0.06
CA THR A 55 -3.00 -19.18 -1.12
C THR A 55 -2.18 -17.95 -0.74
N LYS A 56 -2.62 -17.19 0.28
CA LYS A 56 -1.85 -16.04 0.79
C LYS A 56 -0.50 -16.49 1.36
N ARG A 57 -0.46 -17.62 2.06
CA ARG A 57 0.78 -18.19 2.60
C ARG A 57 1.77 -18.53 1.47
N LYS A 58 1.32 -19.21 0.41
CA LYS A 58 2.13 -19.50 -0.79
C LYS A 58 2.66 -18.24 -1.48
N LEU A 59 1.92 -17.13 -1.46
CA LEU A 59 2.40 -15.84 -1.98
C LEU A 59 3.48 -15.24 -1.09
N ARG A 60 3.38 -15.39 0.24
CA ARG A 60 4.39 -14.93 1.20
C ARG A 60 5.69 -15.73 1.13
N GLU A 61 5.62 -17.05 0.98
CA GLU A 61 6.78 -17.93 0.79
C GLU A 61 7.64 -17.51 -0.43
N LYS A 62 7.04 -16.90 -1.46
CA LYS A 62 7.79 -16.33 -2.61
C LYS A 62 8.69 -15.14 -2.25
N LEU A 63 8.52 -14.52 -1.09
CA LEU A 63 9.40 -13.46 -0.61
C LEU A 63 10.73 -14.05 -0.09
N GLU A 64 10.67 -15.24 0.50
CA GLU A 64 11.84 -15.94 1.06
C GLU A 64 12.86 -16.35 0.00
N THR A 65 12.52 -16.25 -1.29
CA THR A 65 13.48 -16.50 -2.38
C THR A 65 14.54 -15.41 -2.47
N LEU A 66 14.25 -14.20 -1.99
CA LEU A 66 15.15 -13.04 -2.08
C LEU A 66 15.47 -12.42 -0.71
N PHE A 67 14.67 -12.73 0.31
CA PHE A 67 14.76 -12.11 1.62
C PHE A 67 14.85 -13.16 2.73
N GLU A 68 15.62 -12.85 3.76
CA GLU A 68 15.58 -13.55 5.03
C GLU A 68 14.64 -12.76 5.95
N VAL A 69 13.47 -13.35 6.22
CA VAL A 69 12.37 -12.71 6.94
C VAL A 69 11.57 -13.76 7.69
N ASP A 70 11.27 -13.51 8.97
CA ASP A 70 10.41 -14.39 9.77
C ASP A 70 8.92 -14.10 9.50
N LEU A 71 8.32 -14.88 8.62
CA LEU A 71 6.90 -14.77 8.23
C LEU A 71 5.95 -15.48 9.21
N HIS A 72 6.46 -16.01 10.32
CA HIS A 72 5.65 -16.59 11.41
C HIS A 72 5.41 -15.57 12.52
N HIS A 73 6.26 -14.55 12.65
CA HIS A 73 6.05 -13.48 13.63
C HIS A 73 4.77 -12.68 13.32
N PRO A 74 3.80 -12.59 14.25
CA PRO A 74 2.48 -12.00 13.97
C PRO A 74 2.52 -10.56 13.44
N LYS A 75 3.42 -9.72 13.96
CA LYS A 75 3.53 -8.32 13.52
C LYS A 75 4.18 -8.19 12.14
N VAL A 76 5.15 -9.05 11.82
CA VAL A 76 5.77 -9.11 10.49
C VAL A 76 4.74 -9.57 9.48
N LEU A 77 3.98 -10.61 9.83
CA LEU A 77 2.90 -11.13 9.02
C LEU A 77 1.84 -10.06 8.74
N ALA A 78 1.43 -9.29 9.75
CA ALA A 78 0.46 -8.20 9.59
C ALA A 78 0.98 -7.10 8.65
N TYR A 79 2.24 -6.68 8.80
CA TYR A 79 2.88 -5.71 7.91
C TYR A 79 2.89 -6.21 6.46
N VAL A 80 3.35 -7.45 6.23
CA VAL A 80 3.43 -8.04 4.89
C VAL A 80 2.03 -8.19 4.28
N ASP A 81 1.04 -8.67 5.05
CA ASP A 81 -0.33 -8.84 4.55
C ASP A 81 -0.97 -7.49 4.19
N GLY A 82 -0.71 -6.43 4.96
CA GLY A 82 -1.20 -5.08 4.66
C GLY A 82 -0.65 -4.53 3.33
N ILE A 83 0.64 -4.74 3.05
CA ILE A 83 1.24 -4.33 1.77
C ILE A 83 0.72 -5.21 0.63
N MET A 84 0.58 -6.51 0.84
CA MET A 84 -0.02 -7.43 -0.14
C MET A 84 -1.45 -7.04 -0.48
N ALA A 85 -2.27 -6.72 0.53
CA ALA A 85 -3.64 -6.27 0.35
C ALA A 85 -3.70 -4.99 -0.48
N THR A 86 -2.84 -4.01 -0.16
CA THR A 86 -2.73 -2.76 -0.91
C THR A 86 -2.33 -3.01 -2.36
N ALA A 87 -1.27 -3.81 -2.58
CA ALA A 87 -0.82 -4.17 -3.92
C ALA A 87 -1.89 -4.92 -4.73
N TYR A 88 -2.68 -5.77 -4.06
CA TYR A 88 -3.78 -6.51 -4.69
C TYR A 88 -4.91 -5.58 -5.10
N THR A 89 -5.32 -4.64 -4.23
CA THR A 89 -6.32 -3.62 -4.55
C THR A 89 -5.90 -2.76 -5.74
N GLN A 90 -4.64 -2.30 -5.77
CA GLN A 90 -4.11 -1.52 -6.89
C GLN A 90 -4.07 -2.33 -8.19
N PHE A 91 -3.67 -3.59 -8.12
CA PHE A 91 -3.71 -4.51 -9.27
C PHE A 91 -5.15 -4.69 -9.80
N LYS A 92 -6.11 -4.94 -8.91
CA LYS A 92 -7.54 -5.06 -9.27
C LYS A 92 -8.10 -3.78 -9.86
N TRP A 93 -7.70 -2.63 -9.33
CA TRP A 93 -8.09 -1.33 -9.86
C TRP A 93 -7.59 -1.13 -11.30
N ARG A 94 -6.34 -1.48 -11.60
CA ARG A 94 -5.80 -1.40 -12.98
C ARG A 94 -6.59 -2.28 -13.96
N LEU A 95 -6.95 -3.50 -13.56
CA LEU A 95 -7.80 -4.40 -14.36
C LEU A 95 -9.19 -3.81 -14.59
N HIS A 96 -9.80 -3.25 -13.54
CA HIS A 96 -11.10 -2.59 -13.65
C HIS A 96 -11.03 -1.32 -14.52
N ASN A 97 -9.90 -0.59 -14.48
CA ASN A 97 -9.72 0.57 -15.33
C ASN A 97 -9.69 0.18 -16.82
N HIS A 98 -8.94 -0.88 -17.17
CA HIS A 98 -8.97 -1.45 -18.52
C HIS A 98 -10.39 -1.85 -18.93
N TYR A 99 -11.16 -2.50 -18.04
CA TYR A 99 -12.57 -2.82 -18.32
C TYR A 99 -13.38 -1.57 -18.71
N LYS A 100 -13.31 -0.50 -17.90
CA LYS A 100 -14.04 0.75 -18.14
C LYS A 100 -13.63 1.46 -19.44
N GLU A 101 -12.34 1.46 -19.77
CA GLU A 101 -11.81 2.11 -20.99
C GLU A 101 -12.38 1.51 -22.28
N ASN A 102 -12.93 0.30 -22.24
CA ASN A 102 -13.56 -0.34 -23.40
C ASN A 102 -15.04 0.06 -23.61
N GLY A 103 -15.64 0.79 -22.66
CA GLY A 103 -16.95 1.43 -22.77
C GLY A 103 -18.17 0.49 -22.64
N THR A 104 -18.20 -0.63 -23.37
CA THR A 104 -19.30 -1.63 -23.28
C THR A 104 -18.79 -2.97 -22.75
N TYR A 105 -19.71 -3.73 -22.16
CA TYR A 105 -19.43 -5.08 -21.64
C TYR A 105 -18.85 -5.99 -22.73
N GLU A 106 -19.45 -6.01 -23.92
CA GLU A 106 -19.04 -6.88 -25.03
C GLU A 106 -17.61 -6.57 -25.48
N ARG A 107 -17.29 -5.27 -25.62
CA ARG A 107 -15.94 -4.81 -26.00
C ARG A 107 -14.92 -5.13 -24.92
N ALA A 108 -15.25 -4.86 -23.66
CA ALA A 108 -14.36 -5.11 -22.54
C ALA A 108 -14.06 -6.61 -22.37
N ARG A 109 -15.09 -7.45 -22.49
CA ARG A 109 -14.94 -8.91 -22.39
C ARG A 109 -14.11 -9.49 -23.53
N ALA A 110 -14.26 -8.98 -24.75
CA ALA A 110 -13.50 -9.43 -25.92
C ALA A 110 -12.02 -8.99 -25.90
N LYS A 111 -11.67 -7.92 -25.18
CA LYS A 111 -10.32 -7.35 -25.17
C LYS A 111 -9.59 -7.65 -23.86
N LEU A 112 -8.63 -8.57 -23.92
CA LEU A 112 -7.75 -8.85 -22.78
C LEU A 112 -6.93 -7.62 -22.34
N PRO A 113 -6.62 -7.50 -21.04
CA PRO A 113 -5.67 -6.51 -20.56
C PRO A 113 -4.28 -6.70 -21.17
N ASP A 114 -3.48 -5.63 -21.15
CA ASP A 114 -2.09 -5.66 -21.59
C ASP A 114 -1.30 -6.84 -20.97
N PRO A 115 -0.43 -7.52 -21.73
CA PRO A 115 0.32 -8.69 -21.24
C PRO A 115 1.10 -8.45 -19.94
N ASP A 116 1.64 -7.26 -19.71
CA ASP A 116 2.38 -6.93 -18.47
C ASP A 116 1.46 -6.84 -17.25
N LEU A 117 0.20 -6.44 -17.46
CA LEU A 117 -0.82 -6.42 -16.43
C LEU A 117 -1.46 -7.80 -16.24
N TRP A 118 -1.77 -8.49 -17.34
CA TRP A 118 -2.47 -9.76 -17.32
C TRP A 118 -1.58 -10.93 -16.88
N ASN A 119 -0.29 -10.85 -17.19
CA ASN A 119 0.75 -11.83 -16.85
C ASN A 119 0.37 -13.26 -17.25
N SER A 120 -0.01 -13.45 -18.52
CA SER A 120 -0.30 -14.76 -19.14
C SER A 120 -1.36 -15.62 -18.42
N ARG A 121 -2.29 -14.98 -17.69
CA ARG A 121 -3.39 -15.70 -17.04
C ARG A 121 -4.37 -16.29 -18.07
N PRO A 122 -5.07 -17.39 -17.76
CA PRO A 122 -6.08 -17.97 -18.63
C PRO A 122 -7.19 -16.97 -19.01
N LEU A 123 -7.63 -16.96 -20.27
CA LEU A 123 -8.72 -16.09 -20.75
C LEU A 123 -10.00 -16.22 -19.91
N GLU A 124 -10.32 -17.44 -19.45
CA GLU A 124 -11.45 -17.72 -18.56
C GLU A 124 -11.45 -16.89 -17.27
N HIS A 125 -10.27 -16.51 -16.75
CA HIS A 125 -10.18 -15.64 -15.59
C HIS A 125 -10.59 -14.20 -15.92
N TRP A 126 -10.34 -13.73 -17.14
CA TRP A 126 -10.79 -12.41 -17.59
C TRP A 126 -12.31 -12.41 -17.76
N HIS A 127 -12.85 -13.43 -18.43
CA HIS A 127 -14.28 -13.63 -18.54
C HIS A 127 -14.95 -13.67 -17.17
N TRP A 128 -14.37 -14.40 -16.20
CA TRP A 128 -14.91 -14.44 -14.84
C TRP A 128 -15.00 -13.04 -14.22
N LEU A 129 -13.95 -12.20 -14.38
CA LEU A 129 -13.94 -10.85 -13.85
C LEU A 129 -15.05 -9.99 -14.48
N CYS A 130 -15.18 -10.00 -15.80
CA CYS A 130 -16.25 -9.29 -16.49
C CYS A 130 -17.61 -9.78 -16.02
N ASP A 131 -17.84 -11.10 -16.08
CA ASP A 131 -19.16 -11.71 -15.93
C ASP A 131 -19.66 -11.68 -14.47
N ASN A 132 -18.75 -11.79 -13.50
CA ASN A 132 -19.13 -11.97 -12.09
C ASN A 132 -18.85 -10.74 -11.21
N LEU A 133 -17.83 -9.95 -11.55
CA LEU A 133 -17.39 -8.84 -10.69
C LEU A 133 -17.78 -7.49 -11.27
N TYR A 134 -17.45 -7.24 -12.54
CA TYR A 134 -17.67 -5.93 -13.15
C TYR A 134 -19.10 -5.74 -13.67
N SER A 135 -19.85 -6.82 -13.87
CA SER A 135 -21.29 -6.78 -14.11
C SER A 135 -22.13 -6.84 -12.82
N ASN A 136 -21.50 -6.94 -11.64
CA ASN A 136 -22.22 -6.95 -10.36
C ASN A 136 -22.52 -5.52 -9.90
N GLU A 137 -23.81 -5.18 -9.77
CA GLU A 137 -24.27 -3.83 -9.40
C GLU A 137 -23.68 -3.36 -8.06
N GLY A 138 -23.75 -4.17 -7.01
CA GLY A 138 -23.22 -3.80 -5.69
C GLY A 138 -21.72 -3.53 -5.69
N TYR A 139 -20.94 -4.27 -6.49
CA TYR A 139 -19.52 -3.99 -6.67
C TYR A 139 -19.30 -2.65 -7.40
N MET A 140 -20.10 -2.36 -8.42
CA MET A 140 -20.01 -1.12 -9.21
C MET A 140 -20.40 0.10 -8.38
N GLU A 141 -21.42 -0.01 -7.53
CA GLU A 141 -21.81 1.05 -6.58
C GLU A 141 -20.67 1.39 -5.62
N VAL A 142 -20.07 0.38 -4.99
CA VAL A 142 -18.92 0.57 -4.09
C VAL A 142 -17.76 1.24 -4.83
N CYS A 143 -17.49 0.84 -6.07
CA CYS A 143 -16.46 1.47 -6.90
C CYS A 143 -16.78 2.95 -7.20
N ALA A 144 -18.03 3.28 -7.50
CA ALA A 144 -18.47 4.65 -7.78
C ALA A 144 -18.36 5.53 -6.53
N THR A 145 -18.83 5.05 -5.37
CA THR A 145 -18.69 5.76 -4.09
C THR A 145 -17.22 6.01 -3.75
N ASN A 146 -16.36 5.01 -3.92
CA ASN A 146 -14.92 5.16 -3.66
C ASN A 146 -14.27 6.17 -4.60
N ALA A 147 -14.68 6.22 -5.87
CA ALA A 147 -14.20 7.22 -6.83
C ALA A 147 -14.63 8.64 -6.41
N GLN A 148 -15.89 8.83 -6.02
CA GLN A 148 -16.39 10.11 -5.51
C GLN A 148 -15.68 10.55 -4.22
N ASN A 149 -15.43 9.62 -3.30
CA ASN A 149 -14.69 9.91 -2.08
C ASN A 149 -13.23 10.31 -2.38
N ARG A 150 -12.62 9.68 -3.39
CA ARG A 150 -11.26 10.01 -3.83
C ARG A 150 -11.19 11.38 -4.49
N ASP A 151 -12.21 11.76 -5.25
CA ASP A 151 -12.32 13.08 -5.90
C ASP A 151 -12.43 14.21 -4.87
N LYS A 152 -13.09 13.94 -3.74
CA LYS A 152 -13.20 14.85 -2.59
C LYS A 152 -11.93 14.94 -1.73
N GLN A 153 -10.87 14.17 -2.04
CA GLN A 153 -9.66 14.17 -1.24
C GLN A 153 -8.85 15.45 -1.48
N GLU A 154 -8.90 16.39 -0.54
CA GLU A 154 -8.37 17.76 -0.67
C GLU A 154 -6.86 17.86 -0.90
N SER A 155 -6.06 16.93 -0.36
CA SER A 155 -4.61 16.95 -0.54
C SER A 155 -3.95 15.58 -0.35
N THR A 156 -2.84 15.39 -1.05
CA THR A 156 -1.89 14.29 -0.83
C THR A 156 -0.70 14.79 -0.04
N HIS A 157 -0.12 13.94 0.80
CA HIS A 157 1.14 14.26 1.48
C HIS A 157 2.30 14.38 0.49
N ARG A 158 3.37 15.08 0.88
CA ARG A 158 4.60 15.29 0.10
C ARG A 158 5.75 14.35 0.45
N GLY A 159 5.59 13.46 1.42
CA GLY A 159 6.59 12.43 1.78
C GLY A 159 6.88 11.36 0.71
N GLY A 160 6.42 11.55 -0.53
CA GLY A 160 6.62 10.63 -1.64
C GLY A 160 6.02 9.25 -1.40
N ALA A 161 6.66 8.21 -1.96
CA ALA A 161 6.24 6.82 -1.77
C ALA A 161 6.68 6.22 -0.41
N MET A 162 7.25 7.04 0.49
CA MET A 162 7.73 6.58 1.78
C MET A 162 6.58 6.50 2.78
N PRO A 163 6.38 5.36 3.48
CA PRO A 163 5.41 5.28 4.57
C PRO A 163 5.72 6.29 5.68
N PHE A 164 4.68 6.80 6.36
CA PHE A 164 4.78 7.81 7.41
C PHE A 164 5.84 7.46 8.49
N ILE A 165 5.82 6.23 8.99
CA ILE A 165 6.76 5.78 10.03
C ILE A 165 8.19 5.67 9.49
N GLN A 166 8.37 5.21 8.25
CA GLN A 166 9.70 5.17 7.65
C GLN A 166 10.28 6.58 7.48
N HIS A 167 9.41 7.57 7.19
CA HIS A 167 9.80 8.98 7.14
C HIS A 167 10.29 9.46 8.51
N ALA A 168 9.57 9.14 9.60
CA ALA A 168 9.98 9.47 10.96
C ALA A 168 11.32 8.83 11.35
N LEU A 169 11.50 7.54 11.04
CA LEU A 169 12.75 6.82 11.32
C LEU A 169 13.94 7.38 10.53
N GLN A 170 13.72 7.76 9.27
CA GLN A 170 14.75 8.38 8.44
C GLN A 170 15.14 9.75 9.00
N ALA A 171 14.16 10.60 9.30
CA ALA A 171 14.40 11.92 9.88
C ALA A 171 15.09 11.82 11.25
N ALA A 172 14.74 10.82 12.06
CA ALA A 172 15.40 10.58 13.34
C ALA A 172 16.86 10.14 13.18
N LYS A 173 17.15 9.32 12.17
CA LYS A 173 18.51 8.90 11.84
C LYS A 173 19.38 10.07 11.34
N GLU A 174 18.79 10.99 10.57
CA GLU A 174 19.48 12.17 10.04
C GLU A 174 19.68 13.25 11.11
N GLY A 175 18.67 13.49 11.96
CA GLY A 175 18.71 14.51 13.02
C GLY A 175 19.26 14.04 14.36
N GLY A 176 19.53 12.75 14.53
CA GLY A 176 20.08 12.17 15.76
C GLY A 176 19.09 12.11 16.95
N LYS A 177 17.81 12.42 16.73
CA LYS A 177 16.75 12.40 17.77
C LYS A 177 15.43 11.88 17.21
N PRO A 178 14.60 11.18 18.00
CA PRO A 178 13.26 10.79 17.57
C PRO A 178 12.43 11.99 17.10
N VAL A 179 11.66 11.80 16.04
CA VAL A 179 10.73 12.81 15.51
C VAL A 179 9.34 12.49 16.03
N SER A 180 8.67 13.49 16.63
CA SER A 180 7.31 13.30 17.13
C SER A 180 6.32 13.04 15.99
N PHE A 181 5.12 12.55 16.32
CA PHE A 181 4.07 12.40 15.32
C PHE A 181 3.72 13.74 14.64
N ILE A 182 3.62 14.81 15.44
CA ILE A 182 3.26 16.15 14.96
C ILE A 182 4.35 16.71 14.04
N ASP A 183 5.61 16.63 14.44
CA ASP A 183 6.74 17.10 13.64
C ASP A 183 6.85 16.31 12.33
N ASN A 184 6.65 14.99 12.39
CA ASN A 184 6.68 14.15 11.20
C ASN A 184 5.51 14.46 10.25
N TYR A 185 4.33 14.76 10.81
CA TYR A 185 3.18 15.22 10.05
C TYR A 185 3.47 16.56 9.37
N GLU A 186 4.03 17.53 10.08
CA GLU A 186 4.43 18.82 9.53
C GLU A 186 5.40 18.64 8.34
N ASN A 187 6.47 17.86 8.54
CA ASN A 187 7.45 17.55 7.50
C ASN A 187 6.82 16.87 6.26
N MET A 188 5.74 16.11 6.42
CA MET A 188 5.06 15.43 5.32
C MET A 188 4.03 16.31 4.60
N TYR A 189 3.58 17.41 5.19
CA TYR A 189 2.48 18.22 4.69
C TYR A 189 2.85 19.69 4.43
N GLN A 190 4.11 20.08 4.61
CA GLN A 190 4.68 21.34 4.15
C GLN A 190 5.60 21.16 2.93
N ASP A 191 5.84 22.23 2.17
CA ASP A 191 6.89 22.32 1.17
C ASP A 191 8.21 22.89 1.73
N ALA A 192 9.22 23.07 0.87
CA ALA A 192 10.53 23.57 1.27
C ALA A 192 10.47 25.03 1.77
N GLU A 193 9.41 25.76 1.43
CA GLU A 193 9.12 27.11 1.88
C GLU A 193 8.19 27.14 3.11
N HIS A 194 7.99 25.98 3.77
CA HIS A 194 7.11 25.80 4.93
C HIS A 194 5.63 26.11 4.68
N LYS A 195 5.19 26.04 3.43
CA LYS A 195 3.77 26.24 3.09
C LYS A 195 3.02 24.91 3.15
N TRP A 196 1.87 24.94 3.83
CA TRP A 196 0.98 23.81 3.94
C TRP A 196 0.36 23.42 2.61
N VAL A 197 0.25 22.11 2.35
CA VAL A 197 -0.38 21.62 1.10
C VAL A 197 -1.87 21.94 0.97
N SER A 198 -2.54 22.27 2.08
CA SER A 198 -3.93 22.69 2.13
C SER A 198 -4.25 23.25 3.52
N GLU A 199 -5.21 24.18 3.60
CA GLU A 199 -5.62 24.78 4.88
C GLU A 199 -6.15 23.74 5.87
N ALA A 200 -6.90 22.73 5.40
CA ALA A 200 -7.41 21.66 6.27
C ALA A 200 -6.29 20.89 6.99
N LYS A 201 -5.12 20.70 6.33
CA LYS A 201 -3.97 20.03 6.95
C LYS A 201 -3.29 20.90 7.99
N ARG A 202 -3.20 22.21 7.73
CA ARG A 202 -2.72 23.21 8.70
C ARG A 202 -3.60 23.25 9.95
N VAL A 203 -4.90 23.39 9.78
CA VAL A 203 -5.88 23.42 10.88
C VAL A 203 -5.82 22.14 11.72
N ARG A 204 -5.64 20.98 11.08
CA ARG A 204 -5.46 19.71 11.81
C ARG A 204 -4.20 19.72 12.67
N HIS A 205 -3.06 20.16 12.12
CA HIS A 205 -1.81 20.23 12.87
C HIS A 205 -1.92 21.17 14.09
N ILE A 206 -2.55 22.34 13.92
CA ILE A 206 -2.80 23.28 15.04
C ILE A 206 -3.60 22.60 16.14
N ARG A 207 -4.71 21.91 15.79
CA ARG A 207 -5.54 21.18 16.77
C ARG A 207 -4.77 20.07 17.49
N GLU A 208 -3.91 19.35 16.77
CA GLU A 208 -3.09 18.29 17.35
C GLU A 208 -2.07 18.86 18.35
N ASN A 209 -1.45 20.01 18.02
CA ASN A 209 -0.55 20.74 18.95
C ASN A 209 -1.29 21.23 20.19
N GLU A 210 -2.41 21.93 20.04
CA GLU A 210 -3.21 22.44 21.16
C GLU A 210 -3.66 21.30 22.09
N ALA A 211 -4.03 20.15 21.53
CA ALA A 211 -4.43 18.97 22.29
C ALA A 211 -3.24 18.26 22.99
N GLU A 212 -2.02 18.41 22.50
CA GLU A 212 -0.81 17.94 23.18
C GLU A 212 -0.43 18.87 24.32
N GLU A 213 -0.41 20.19 24.08
CA GLU A 213 -0.14 21.22 25.09
C GLU A 213 -1.14 21.15 26.26
N GLY A 214 -2.43 21.04 25.98
CA GLY A 214 -3.46 20.89 27.01
C GLY A 214 -3.31 19.61 27.85
N ARG A 215 -2.78 18.53 27.26
CA ARG A 215 -2.47 17.28 28.00
C ARG A 215 -1.24 17.40 28.88
N TYR A 216 -0.27 18.23 28.51
CA TYR A 216 0.88 18.54 29.36
C TYR A 216 0.48 19.43 30.54
N GLN A 217 -0.36 20.44 30.32
CA GLN A 217 -0.82 21.32 31.40
C GLN A 217 -1.75 20.61 32.41
N GLY A 218 -2.57 19.65 31.95
CA GLY A 218 -3.45 18.86 32.83
C GLY A 218 -2.74 17.79 33.70
N LYS A 219 -1.45 17.53 33.49
CA LYS A 219 -0.64 16.61 34.31
C LYS A 219 0.17 17.31 35.41
N ALA A 220 0.09 18.64 35.49
CA ALA A 220 0.87 19.45 36.43
C ALA A 220 0.14 19.78 37.75
N HIS A 221 -0.91 19.02 38.11
CA HIS A 221 -1.68 19.20 39.35
C HIS A 221 -1.69 17.93 40.20
#